data_AF-A0A8S2EUZ6-F1
#
_entry.id   AF-A0A8S2EUZ6-F1
#
_cell.length_a   1.000
_cell.length_b   1.000
_cell.length_c   1.000
_cell.angle_alpha   90.00
_cell.angle_beta   90.00
_cell.angle_gamma   90.00
#
_symmetry.space_group_name_H-M   'P 1'
#
loop_
_entity.id
_entity.type
_entity.pdbx_description
1 polymer ?
#
loop_
_entity_poly.entity_id
_entity_poly.type
_entity_poly.pdbx_seq_one_letter_code
_entity_poly.pdbx_strand_id
1 'polypeptide(L)'
;MERYVTNWDARIWNIDDSGSVRVNSKTVLSLGFGGRDTGYVSINKYLVYGNNSVLFQASNGVGSYTYHFALQKNNVLVYNISHSGNDGRLNQVVYRHTEYISYLPACS
;
A
#
# COMPACT_ATOMS: atom_id res chain seq x y z
N MET A 1 3.89 -7.98 24.75
CA MET A 1 3.47 -7.42 23.45
C MET A 1 4.71 -6.88 22.78
N GLU A 2 5.30 -7.64 21.85
CA GLU A 2 6.53 -7.22 21.16
C GLU A 2 6.21 -6.05 20.24
N ARG A 3 6.83 -4.89 20.48
CA ARG A 3 6.69 -3.71 19.62
C ARG A 3 7.64 -3.89 18.45
N TYR A 4 7.11 -3.97 17.23
CA TYR A 4 7.91 -3.73 16.04
C TYR A 4 8.53 -2.32 16.16
N VAL A 5 9.86 -2.23 16.03
CA VAL A 5 10.60 -0.96 16.09
C VAL A 5 10.29 -0.08 14.85
N THR A 6 9.63 -0.65 13.84
CA THR A 6 9.26 0.03 12.60
C THR A 6 7.75 0.10 12.42
N ASN A 7 7.22 1.32 12.26
CA ASN A 7 5.84 1.57 11.87
C ASN A 7 5.73 1.75 10.37
N TRP A 8 5.04 0.83 9.71
CA TRP A 8 4.69 0.94 8.31
C TRP A 8 3.23 1.35 8.17
N ASP A 9 3.00 2.36 7.35
CA ASP A 9 1.66 2.81 7.00
C ASP A 9 1.51 2.96 5.49
N ALA A 10 0.33 2.62 4.99
CA ALA A 10 -0.01 2.77 3.58
C ALA A 10 -1.22 3.70 3.43
N ARG A 11 -1.28 4.40 2.30
CA ARG A 11 -2.40 5.27 1.94
C ARG A 11 -2.71 5.08 0.47
N ILE A 12 -3.99 5.02 0.14
CA ILE A 12 -4.50 5.07 -1.23
C ILE A 12 -5.62 6.11 -1.29
N TRP A 13 -5.68 6.88 -2.37
CA TRP A 13 -6.66 7.95 -2.53
C TRP A 13 -6.93 8.26 -3.99
N ASN A 14 -8.06 8.93 -4.24
CA ASN A 14 -8.55 9.35 -5.55
C ASN A 14 -8.39 8.22 -6.59
N ILE A 15 -9.04 7.10 -6.27
CA ILE A 15 -9.09 5.89 -7.09
C ILE A 15 -10.40 5.94 -7.89
N ASP A 16 -10.29 5.84 -9.22
CA ASP A 16 -11.49 5.88 -10.06
C ASP A 16 -12.32 4.60 -9.95
N ASP A 17 -11.86 3.42 -10.39
CA ASP A 17 -12.71 2.21 -10.29
C ASP A 17 -12.39 1.34 -9.07
N SER A 18 -11.16 0.81 -9.01
CA SER A 18 -10.73 0.02 -7.85
C SER A 18 -9.22 0.10 -7.61
N GLY A 19 -8.85 0.03 -6.33
CA GLY A 19 -7.48 0.11 -5.86
C GLY A 19 -7.35 -0.69 -4.58
N SER A 20 -6.28 -1.49 -4.46
CA SER A 20 -6.05 -2.30 -3.27
C SER A 20 -4.58 -2.39 -2.90
N VAL A 21 -4.33 -2.42 -1.59
CA VAL A 21 -3.00 -2.71 -1.03
C VAL A 21 -3.04 -4.10 -0.42
N ARG A 22 -2.07 -4.94 -0.75
CA ARG A 22 -1.88 -6.27 -0.17
C ARG A 22 -0.57 -6.35 0.57
N VAL A 23 -0.58 -6.99 1.74
CA VAL A 23 0.62 -7.31 2.52
C VAL A 23 0.67 -8.82 2.70
N ASN A 24 1.74 -9.47 2.24
CA ASN A 24 1.89 -10.93 2.30
C ASN A 24 0.63 -11.68 1.82
N SER A 25 0.12 -11.28 0.64
CA SER A 25 -1.11 -11.80 0.00
C SER A 25 -2.44 -11.41 0.66
N LYS A 26 -2.47 -10.75 1.81
CA LYS A 26 -3.70 -10.27 2.45
C LYS A 26 -4.03 -8.85 2.01
N THR A 27 -5.24 -8.60 1.50
CA THR A 27 -5.71 -7.24 1.25
C THR A 27 -5.90 -6.50 2.57
N VAL A 28 -5.21 -5.37 2.72
CA VAL A 28 -5.22 -4.55 3.94
C VAL A 28 -5.96 -3.23 3.75
N LEU A 29 -5.96 -2.71 2.52
CA LEU A 29 -6.72 -1.55 2.09
C LEU A 29 -7.38 -1.86 0.76
N SER A 30 -8.61 -1.36 0.61
CA SER A 30 -9.33 -1.38 -0.65
C SER A 30 -10.15 -0.11 -0.76
N LEU A 31 -10.14 0.47 -1.95
CA LEU A 31 -10.94 1.62 -2.33
C LEU A 31 -11.59 1.32 -3.67
N GLY A 32 -12.84 1.71 -3.81
CA GLY A 32 -13.56 1.67 -5.08
C GLY A 32 -14.02 3.05 -5.50
N PHE A 33 -14.77 3.09 -6.60
CA PHE A 33 -15.34 4.31 -7.14
C PHE A 33 -16.03 5.21 -6.12
N GLY A 34 -15.72 6.50 -6.19
CA GLY A 34 -16.25 7.54 -5.31
C GLY A 34 -15.60 7.61 -3.91
N GLY A 35 -14.71 6.68 -3.57
CA GLY A 35 -13.96 6.77 -2.33
C GLY A 35 -12.80 7.76 -2.44
N ARG A 36 -12.63 8.62 -1.43
CA ARG A 36 -11.80 9.83 -1.56
C ARG A 36 -10.37 9.62 -1.08
N ASP A 37 -10.18 9.09 0.13
CA ASP A 37 -8.86 8.93 0.76
C ASP A 37 -8.97 8.04 2.01
N THR A 38 -8.06 7.07 2.19
CA THR A 38 -7.99 6.29 3.44
C THR A 38 -7.31 7.01 4.58
N GLY A 39 -6.52 8.04 4.31
CA GLY A 39 -5.43 8.46 5.19
C GLY A 39 -4.35 7.38 5.30
N TYR A 40 -3.31 7.64 6.10
CA TYR A 40 -2.30 6.63 6.42
C TYR A 40 -2.87 5.61 7.41
N VAL A 41 -2.88 4.34 7.00
CA VAL A 41 -3.36 3.21 7.80
C VAL A 41 -2.20 2.27 8.09
N SER A 42 -2.04 1.92 9.36
CA SER A 42 -0.98 1.02 9.77
C SER A 42 -1.17 -0.38 9.21
N ILE A 43 -0.10 -0.91 8.60
CA ILE A 43 -0.05 -2.26 8.06
C ILE A 43 0.73 -3.24 8.95
N ASN A 44 1.22 -2.78 10.10
CA ASN A 44 2.09 -3.54 11.00
C ASN A 44 1.54 -4.92 11.40
N LYS A 45 0.23 -5.01 11.65
CA LYS A 45 -0.42 -6.27 12.06
C LYS A 45 -0.41 -7.37 10.98
N TYR A 46 -0.04 -7.03 9.76
CA TYR A 46 0.04 -7.96 8.62
C TYR A 46 1.48 -8.32 8.25
N LEU A 47 2.46 -7.62 8.87
CA LEU A 47 3.87 -7.91 8.70
C LEU A 47 4.27 -9.10 9.59
N VAL A 48 5.23 -9.87 9.10
CA VAL A 48 5.80 -11.05 9.79
C VAL A 48 7.31 -10.91 9.88
N TYR A 49 7.94 -11.70 10.75
CA TYR A 49 9.39 -11.83 10.76
C TYR A 49 9.90 -12.36 9.40
N GLY A 50 11.00 -11.79 8.92
CA GLY A 50 11.60 -12.14 7.65
C GLY A 50 11.08 -11.30 6.48
N ASN A 51 10.97 -11.90 5.30
CA ASN A 51 10.58 -11.21 4.08
C ASN A 51 9.08 -10.88 4.05
N ASN A 52 8.77 -9.61 3.79
CA ASN A 52 7.42 -9.11 3.61
C ASN A 52 7.27 -8.51 2.23
N SER A 53 6.11 -8.67 1.61
CA SER A 53 5.76 -8.00 0.35
C SER A 53 4.61 -7.03 0.55
N VAL A 54 4.74 -5.83 -0.01
CA VAL A 54 3.65 -4.84 -0.11
C VAL A 54 3.35 -4.59 -1.57
N LEU A 55 2.11 -4.81 -1.98
CA LEU A 55 1.66 -4.67 -3.36
C LEU A 55 0.56 -3.63 -3.43
N PHE A 56 0.65 -2.70 -4.37
CA PHE A 56 -0.46 -1.86 -4.77
C PHE A 56 -0.93 -2.23 -6.17
N GLN A 57 -2.23 -2.44 -6.31
CA GLN A 57 -2.90 -2.76 -7.57
C GLN A 57 -4.03 -1.77 -7.80
N ALA A 58 -4.09 -1.25 -9.02
CA ALA A 58 -5.19 -0.40 -9.47
C ALA A 58 -5.81 -1.03 -10.73
N SER A 59 -7.13 -0.89 -10.84
CA SER A 59 -7.87 -1.28 -12.03
C SER A 59 -8.82 -0.19 -12.46
N ASN A 60 -8.98 -0.03 -13.77
CA ASN A 60 -9.97 0.82 -14.41
C ASN A 60 -10.63 0.05 -15.55
N GLY A 61 -11.95 0.13 -15.67
CA GLY A 61 -12.76 -0.61 -16.62
C GLY A 61 -12.91 0.09 -17.97
N VAL A 62 -13.11 1.41 -17.98
CA VAL A 62 -13.27 2.24 -19.21
C VAL A 62 -12.91 3.70 -18.88
N GLY A 63 -12.48 4.47 -19.89
CA GLY A 63 -12.34 5.92 -19.79
C GLY A 63 -11.04 6.36 -19.12
N SER A 64 -11.02 7.62 -18.70
CA SER A 64 -9.91 8.18 -17.93
C SER A 64 -9.85 7.56 -16.55
N TYR A 65 -8.65 7.44 -16.02
CA TYR A 65 -8.44 7.01 -14.65
C TYR A 65 -7.44 7.90 -13.93
N THR A 66 -7.59 8.00 -12.61
CA THR A 66 -6.57 8.49 -11.70
C THR A 66 -6.42 7.52 -10.53
N TYR A 67 -5.19 7.39 -10.02
CA TYR A 67 -4.92 6.74 -8.75
C TYR A 67 -3.72 7.36 -8.05
N HIS A 68 -3.69 7.19 -6.72
CA HIS A 68 -2.54 7.53 -5.92
C HIS A 68 -2.29 6.48 -4.84
N PHE A 69 -1.01 6.26 -4.55
CA PHE A 69 -0.54 5.39 -3.49
C PHE A 69 0.68 5.99 -2.80
N ALA A 70 0.76 5.81 -1.48
CA ALA A 70 1.92 6.14 -0.69
C ALA A 70 2.21 5.06 0.35
N LEU A 71 3.51 4.83 0.59
CA LEU A 71 4.03 3.94 1.62
C LEU A 71 5.03 4.73 2.47
N GLN A 72 4.88 4.67 3.78
CA GLN A 72 5.80 5.30 4.71
C GLN A 72 6.30 4.30 5.78
N LYS A 73 7.51 4.57 6.27
CA LYS A 73 8.16 3.87 7.37
C LYS A 73 8.56 4.91 8.41
N ASN A 74 8.07 4.76 9.65
CA ASN A 74 8.34 5.69 10.75
C ASN A 74 8.02 7.16 10.40
N ASN A 75 6.88 7.39 9.75
CA ASN A 75 6.45 8.70 9.21
C ASN A 75 7.40 9.30 8.14
N VAL A 76 8.33 8.52 7.61
CA VAL A 76 9.18 8.90 6.48
C VAL A 76 8.62 8.26 5.22
N LEU A 77 8.35 9.07 4.20
CA LEU A 77 7.86 8.60 2.91
C LEU A 77 8.93 7.70 2.24
N VAL A 78 8.58 6.44 1.99
CA VAL A 78 9.44 5.47 1.31
C VAL A 78 9.13 5.47 -0.19
N TYR A 79 7.85 5.56 -0.53
CA TYR A 79 7.40 5.56 -1.91
C TYR A 79 6.09 6.34 -2.06
N ASN A 80 5.95 7.05 -3.17
CA ASN A 80 4.68 7.55 -3.64
C ASN A 80 4.55 7.37 -5.15
N ILE A 81 3.31 7.25 -5.61
CA ILE A 81 2.97 7.33 -7.02
C ILE A 81 1.64 8.06 -7.17
N SER A 82 1.60 8.95 -8.15
CA SER A 82 0.39 9.55 -8.67
C SER A 82 0.39 9.28 -10.17
N HIS A 83 -0.70 8.73 -10.68
CA HIS A 83 -0.78 8.45 -12.10
C HIS A 83 -2.21 8.67 -12.58
N SER A 84 -2.30 9.21 -13.78
CA SER A 84 -3.54 9.34 -14.52
C SER A 84 -3.30 8.92 -15.96
N GLY A 85 -4.36 8.41 -16.60
CA GLY A 85 -4.32 7.94 -17.97
C GLY A 85 -5.68 8.10 -18.63
N ASN A 86 -5.68 8.11 -19.96
CA ASN A 86 -6.87 8.30 -20.80
C ASN A 86 -7.02 7.18 -21.85
N ASP A 87 -6.16 6.17 -21.79
CA ASP A 87 -5.98 5.11 -22.79
C ASP A 87 -6.89 3.88 -22.57
N GLY A 88 -7.90 4.00 -21.71
CA GLY A 88 -8.82 2.91 -21.39
C GLY A 88 -8.14 1.82 -20.54
N ARG A 89 -8.91 0.75 -20.26
CA ARG A 89 -8.66 -0.33 -19.28
C ARG A 89 -7.27 -0.41 -18.62
N LEU A 90 -7.24 -0.20 -17.30
CA LEU A 90 -6.11 -0.52 -16.44
C LEU A 90 -6.41 -1.81 -15.66
N ASN A 91 -5.46 -2.75 -15.59
CA ASN A 91 -5.53 -3.86 -14.64
C ASN A 91 -4.11 -4.34 -14.32
N GLN A 92 -3.40 -3.60 -13.48
CA GLN A 92 -1.96 -3.82 -13.28
C GLN A 92 -1.56 -3.82 -11.81
N VAL A 93 -0.51 -4.59 -11.50
CA VAL A 93 0.30 -4.36 -10.30
C VAL A 93 1.15 -3.13 -10.58
N VAL A 94 0.87 -2.06 -9.87
CA VAL A 94 1.52 -0.77 -10.08
C VAL A 94 2.82 -0.68 -9.27
N TYR A 95 2.84 -1.29 -8.10
CA TYR A 95 3.99 -1.25 -7.20
C TYR A 95 4.16 -2.54 -6.41
N ARG A 96 5.43 -2.92 -6.18
CA ARG A 96 5.85 -4.02 -5.31
C ARG A 96 7.06 -3.58 -4.49
N HIS A 97 6.92 -3.57 -3.16
CA HIS A 97 8.02 -3.47 -2.20
C HIS A 97 8.32 -4.83 -1.60
N THR A 98 9.59 -5.09 -1.27
CA THR A 98 9.97 -6.20 -0.38
C THR A 98 10.81 -5.64 0.76
N GLU A 99 10.42 -5.95 1.99
CA GLU A 99 11.13 -5.53 3.20
C GLU A 99 11.49 -6.75 4.04
N TYR A 100 12.74 -6.81 4.52
CA TYR A 100 13.12 -7.77 5.54
C TYR A 100 12.92 -7.17 6.93
N ILE A 101 12.11 -7.82 7.77
CA ILE A 101 11.91 -7.43 9.17
C ILE A 101 12.70 -8.38 10.06
N SER A 102 13.71 -7.83 10.75
CA SER A 102 14.43 -8.49 11.82
C SER A 102 13.98 -7.96 13.19
N TYR A 103 13.94 -8.83 14.19
CA TYR A 103 13.92 -8.37 15.58
C TYR A 103 15.29 -7.79 15.95
N LEU A 104 15.30 -6.61 16.57
CA LEU A 104 16.39 -6.27 17.48
C LEU A 104 15.99 -6.87 18.83
N PRO A 105 16.76 -7.80 19.41
CA PRO A 105 16.48 -8.22 20.77
C PRO A 105 16.51 -6.97 21.65
N ALA A 106 15.49 -6.78 22.48
CA ALA A 106 15.58 -5.82 23.57
C ALA A 106 16.82 -6.24 24.39
N CYS A 107 17.81 -5.35 24.54
CA CYS A 107 18.95 -5.62 25.40
C CYS A 107 18.43 -6.09 26.76
N SER A 108 18.82 -7.31 27.15
CA SER A 108 18.62 -7.88 28.48
C SER A 108 19.44 -7.15 29.52
#